data_AF-A0A7K9MJI4-F1
#
_entry.id   AF-A0A7K9MJI4-F1
#
_cell.length_a   1.000
_cell.length_b   1.000
_cell.length_c   1.000
_cell.angle_alpha   90.00
_cell.angle_beta   90.00
_cell.angle_gamma   90.00
#
_symmetry.space_group_name_H-M   'P 1'
#
loop_
_entity.id
_entity.type
_entity.pdbx_description
1 polymer ?
#
loop_
_entity_poly.entity_id
_entity_poly.type
_entity_poly.pdbx_seq_one_letter_code
_entity_poly.pdbx_strand_id
1 'polypeptide(L)'
;PLSQVILGGGRKYMFPKNASDVEYPHEDKHRGTRLDRRDLVQAWHDAKPPGKVAKYVWHRRDLLALNLSRVDFLLGMLVLLWGCWYPKGMLIPPMVPHLGDAVPGTAGGRIDHGHHEGKAKQALHEAVELDRAIGLAARLTSPQDTLSVVTADHSHVFTFGGYTPRGNPIFGLAPMQSDVDRKPFTSILYGNGPGYKIVAGERENVSAVDFAHANYQAQSAVPLRQETHGGEDVAVFARGPMAHLLHGVHEQNYIPHAMAYAACIGSNRAHCNAAGRPAASVLLPFLALLFLLC
;
A
#
# COMPACT_ATOMS: atom_id res chain seq x y z
N PRO A 1 -16.33 -15.92 11.99
CA PRO A 1 -15.57 -14.94 11.17
C PRO A 1 -14.78 -13.97 12.05
N LEU A 2 -13.57 -13.60 11.63
CA LEU A 2 -12.77 -12.54 12.27
C LEU A 2 -13.58 -11.24 12.29
N SER A 3 -13.76 -10.69 13.48
CA SER A 3 -14.55 -9.47 13.72
C SER A 3 -13.71 -8.20 13.62
N GLN A 4 -12.39 -8.31 13.85
CA GLN A 4 -11.44 -7.19 13.71
C GLN A 4 -10.02 -7.72 13.48
N VAL A 5 -9.29 -7.07 12.59
CA VAL A 5 -7.88 -7.35 12.27
C VAL A 5 -7.09 -6.05 12.31
N ILE A 6 -5.99 -6.02 13.07
CA ILE A 6 -4.99 -4.95 13.07
C ILE A 6 -3.65 -5.60 12.76
N LEU A 7 -3.05 -5.28 11.61
CA LEU A 7 -1.75 -5.80 11.19
C LEU A 7 -0.83 -4.64 10.81
N GLY A 8 0.40 -4.64 11.32
CA GLY A 8 1.38 -3.60 10.98
C GLY A 8 2.65 -3.67 11.81
N GLY A 9 3.38 -2.57 11.84
CA GLY A 9 4.51 -2.36 12.75
C GLY A 9 4.17 -1.47 13.93
N GLY A 10 5.18 -1.00 14.66
CA GLY A 10 5.01 0.02 15.71
C GLY A 10 4.91 -0.54 17.14
N ARG A 11 5.46 -1.72 17.41
CA ARG A 11 5.43 -2.36 18.75
C ARG A 11 5.86 -1.42 19.87
N LYS A 12 6.92 -0.62 19.66
CA LYS A 12 7.46 0.26 20.69
C LYS A 12 6.43 1.25 21.28
N TYR A 13 5.40 1.62 20.51
CA TYR A 13 4.37 2.56 20.94
C TYR A 13 3.28 1.91 21.79
N MET A 14 3.27 0.58 21.86
CA MET A 14 2.28 -0.21 22.60
C MET A 14 2.72 -0.53 24.02
N PHE A 15 4.03 -0.46 24.31
CA PHE A 15 4.60 -0.87 25.59
C PHE A 15 5.14 0.29 26.43
N PRO A 16 5.14 0.16 27.78
CA PRO A 16 5.73 1.14 28.70
C PRO A 16 7.17 1.52 28.34
N LYS A 17 7.56 2.74 28.72
CA LYS A 17 8.95 3.20 28.58
C LYS A 17 9.92 2.19 29.18
N ASN A 18 10.98 1.86 28.43
CA ASN A 18 12.04 0.90 28.79
C ASN A 18 11.66 -0.58 28.76
N ALA A 19 10.43 -0.95 28.41
CA ALA A 19 10.09 -2.36 28.17
C ALA A 19 10.90 -2.89 26.97
N SER A 20 11.65 -3.99 27.16
CA SER A 20 12.42 -4.60 26.08
C SER A 20 11.51 -5.14 24.98
N ASP A 21 11.91 -4.96 23.73
CA ASP A 21 11.22 -5.58 22.61
C ASP A 21 11.53 -7.08 22.54
N VAL A 22 10.53 -7.87 22.12
CA VAL A 22 10.62 -9.33 22.04
C VAL A 22 11.56 -9.84 20.95
N GLU A 23 11.76 -9.07 19.88
CA GLU A 23 12.63 -9.43 18.75
C GLU A 23 14.05 -8.85 18.92
N TYR A 24 14.17 -7.70 19.60
CA TYR A 24 15.45 -7.01 19.84
C TYR A 24 15.64 -6.66 21.33
N PRO A 25 15.77 -7.66 22.20
CA PRO A 25 15.75 -7.47 23.65
C PRO A 25 16.92 -6.64 24.20
N HIS A 26 18.03 -6.59 23.45
CA HIS A 26 19.28 -5.93 23.83
C HIS A 26 19.50 -4.57 23.16
N GLU A 27 18.54 -4.08 22.36
CA GLU A 27 18.69 -2.80 21.64
C GLU A 27 17.79 -1.71 22.22
N ASP A 28 18.39 -0.75 22.92
CA ASP A 28 17.66 0.31 23.63
C ASP A 28 16.76 1.15 22.74
N LYS A 29 17.17 1.37 21.48
CA LYS A 29 16.39 2.11 20.48
C LYS A 29 15.03 1.46 20.13
N HIS A 30 14.84 0.19 20.49
CA HIS A 30 13.64 -0.59 20.21
C HIS A 30 12.73 -0.77 21.43
N ARG A 31 13.16 -0.31 22.60
CA ARG A 31 12.35 -0.38 23.81
C ARG A 31 11.05 0.42 23.69
N GLY A 32 10.06 0.02 24.49
CA GLY A 32 8.79 0.73 24.61
C GLY A 32 8.98 2.21 24.93
N THR A 33 8.05 3.06 24.48
CA THR A 33 8.18 4.52 24.57
C THR A 33 7.08 5.18 25.41
N ARG A 34 6.08 4.44 25.88
CA ARG A 34 4.92 5.03 26.56
C ARG A 34 5.25 5.57 27.95
N LEU A 35 4.89 6.83 28.22
CA LEU A 35 5.14 7.47 29.51
C LEU A 35 4.04 7.20 30.55
N ASP A 36 2.88 6.71 30.12
CA ASP A 36 1.73 6.45 30.98
C ASP A 36 1.78 5.07 31.68
N ARG A 37 2.89 4.34 31.51
CA ARG A 37 3.11 3.00 32.07
C ARG A 37 2.09 1.94 31.64
N ARG A 38 1.31 2.17 30.57
CA ARG A 38 0.32 1.22 30.08
C ARG A 38 0.91 0.25 29.08
N ASP A 39 0.51 -1.01 29.17
CA ASP A 39 0.62 -1.98 28.09
C ASP A 39 -0.70 -1.97 27.29
N LEU A 40 -0.62 -1.46 26.06
CA LEU A 40 -1.79 -1.37 25.18
C LEU A 40 -2.11 -2.68 24.48
N VAL A 41 -1.17 -3.63 24.37
CA VAL A 41 -1.48 -4.97 23.87
C VAL A 41 -2.36 -5.68 24.88
N GLN A 42 -1.99 -5.62 26.15
CA GLN A 42 -2.79 -6.17 27.24
C GLN A 42 -4.14 -5.45 27.35
N ALA A 43 -4.16 -4.11 27.35
CA ALA A 43 -5.41 -3.36 27.40
C ALA A 43 -6.32 -3.64 26.19
N TRP A 44 -5.75 -3.84 25.00
CA TRP A 44 -6.51 -4.25 23.82
C TRP A 44 -7.10 -5.64 24.01
N HIS A 45 -6.37 -6.58 24.58
CA HIS A 45 -6.83 -7.94 24.84
C HIS A 45 -7.96 -7.95 25.89
N ASP A 46 -7.78 -7.24 27.00
CA ASP A 46 -8.74 -7.18 28.11
C ASP A 46 -10.05 -6.47 27.73
N ALA A 47 -10.00 -5.57 26.75
CA ALA A 47 -11.18 -4.92 26.21
C ALA A 47 -12.05 -5.83 25.32
N LYS A 48 -11.65 -7.09 25.08
CA LYS A 48 -12.38 -8.00 24.19
C LYS A 48 -13.54 -8.68 24.91
N PRO A 49 -14.68 -8.92 24.21
CA PRO A 49 -15.85 -9.53 24.84
C PRO A 49 -15.54 -10.91 25.44
N PRO A 50 -16.17 -11.28 26.57
CA PRO A 50 -16.03 -12.62 27.14
C PRO A 50 -16.39 -13.72 26.13
N GLY A 51 -15.67 -14.84 26.17
CA GLY A 51 -15.90 -15.99 25.28
C GLY A 51 -15.40 -15.80 23.84
N LYS A 52 -14.80 -14.65 23.51
CA LYS A 52 -14.15 -14.41 22.23
C LYS A 52 -12.64 -14.66 22.30
N VAL A 53 -12.07 -15.16 21.21
CA VAL A 53 -10.65 -15.49 21.14
C VAL A 53 -9.89 -14.33 20.49
N ALA A 54 -9.10 -13.63 21.29
CA ALA A 54 -8.18 -12.61 20.84
C ALA A 54 -6.74 -13.16 20.77
N LYS A 55 -6.03 -12.90 19.67
CA LYS A 55 -4.64 -13.32 19.49
C LYS A 55 -3.75 -12.12 19.17
N TYR A 56 -2.68 -12.00 19.93
CA TYR A 56 -1.55 -11.13 19.63
C TYR A 56 -0.44 -11.97 18.99
N VAL A 57 0.09 -11.51 17.85
CA VAL A 57 1.24 -12.14 17.18
C VAL A 57 2.25 -11.07 16.79
N TRP A 58 3.53 -11.41 16.86
CA TRP A 58 4.62 -10.48 16.53
C TRP A 58 5.64 -11.09 15.57
N HIS A 59 5.48 -12.37 15.24
CA HIS A 59 6.34 -13.09 14.32
C HIS A 59 5.54 -13.76 13.20
N ARG A 60 6.11 -13.77 12.00
CA ARG A 60 5.51 -14.33 10.79
C ARG A 60 5.05 -15.78 10.97
N ARG A 61 5.89 -16.62 11.58
CA ARG A 61 5.56 -18.05 11.78
C ARG A 61 4.29 -18.22 12.59
N ASP A 62 4.11 -17.38 13.61
CA ASP A 62 2.97 -17.50 14.53
C ASP A 62 1.70 -17.02 13.85
N LEU A 63 1.80 -15.95 13.04
CA LEU A 63 0.70 -15.51 12.18
C LEU A 63 0.24 -16.66 11.25
N LEU A 64 1.16 -17.31 10.54
CA LEU A 64 0.80 -18.39 9.61
C LEU A 64 0.31 -19.67 10.27
N ALA A 65 0.67 -19.88 11.54
CA ALA A 65 0.17 -20.99 12.33
C ALA A 65 -1.24 -20.75 12.90
N LEU A 66 -1.83 -19.55 12.76
CA LEU A 66 -3.15 -19.25 13.31
C LEU A 66 -4.25 -20.02 12.57
N ASN A 67 -5.10 -20.69 13.35
CA ASN A 67 -6.37 -21.21 12.86
C ASN A 67 -7.43 -20.10 12.87
N LEU A 68 -7.64 -19.48 11.71
CA LEU A 68 -8.54 -18.33 11.54
C LEU A 68 -10.01 -18.65 11.77
N SER A 69 -10.40 -19.93 11.79
CA SER A 69 -11.76 -20.31 12.15
C SER A 69 -12.03 -20.21 13.65
N ARG A 70 -10.97 -20.12 14.47
CA ARG A 70 -11.05 -20.09 15.93
C ARG A 70 -10.62 -18.76 16.56
N VAL A 71 -10.19 -17.80 15.75
CA VAL A 71 -9.74 -16.48 16.21
C VAL A 71 -10.79 -15.46 15.82
N ASP A 72 -11.29 -14.71 16.79
CA ASP A 72 -12.26 -13.63 16.55
C ASP A 72 -11.57 -12.28 16.34
N PHE A 73 -10.47 -12.03 17.05
CA PHE A 73 -9.73 -10.76 17.02
C PHE A 73 -8.23 -11.01 16.85
N LEU A 74 -7.60 -10.28 15.93
CA LEU A 74 -6.17 -10.39 15.67
C LEU A 74 -5.48 -9.03 15.79
N LEU A 75 -4.42 -8.99 16.59
CA LEU A 75 -3.44 -7.90 16.64
C LEU A 75 -2.07 -8.46 16.25
N GLY A 76 -1.64 -8.20 15.02
CA GLY A 76 -0.33 -8.60 14.51
C GLY A 76 0.63 -7.41 14.39
N MET A 77 1.64 -7.36 15.27
CA MET A 77 2.65 -6.30 15.28
C MET A 77 4.00 -6.87 14.85
N LEU A 78 4.15 -7.04 13.54
CA LEU A 78 5.16 -7.90 12.91
C LEU A 78 6.49 -7.18 12.64
N VAL A 79 6.53 -5.87 12.88
CA VAL A 79 7.75 -5.04 12.74
C VAL A 79 7.80 -4.01 13.87
N LEU A 80 9.01 -3.67 14.31
CA LEU A 80 9.26 -2.66 15.32
C LEU A 80 8.80 -1.25 14.94
N LEU A 81 9.19 -0.82 13.73
CA LEU A 81 9.32 0.58 13.33
C LEU A 81 9.30 0.77 11.81
N TRP A 82 9.02 2.02 11.45
CA TRP A 82 9.04 2.66 10.13
C TRP A 82 10.48 2.78 9.58
N GLY A 83 11.20 1.68 9.29
CA GLY A 83 12.59 1.80 8.80
C GLY A 83 13.37 0.55 8.34
N CYS A 84 12.82 -0.67 8.43
CA CYS A 84 13.57 -1.89 8.06
C CYS A 84 13.38 -2.27 6.59
N TRP A 85 14.22 -1.79 5.67
CA TRP A 85 14.18 -2.25 4.27
C TRP A 85 14.44 -3.75 4.17
N TYR A 86 13.52 -4.50 3.57
CA TYR A 86 13.67 -5.95 3.44
C TYR A 86 14.79 -6.26 2.43
N PRO A 87 15.83 -7.03 2.81
CA PRO A 87 16.79 -7.53 1.83
C PRO A 87 16.08 -8.44 0.82
N LYS A 88 16.55 -8.44 -0.43
CA LYS A 88 16.03 -9.29 -1.51
C LYS A 88 15.88 -10.75 -1.02
N GLY A 89 14.70 -11.33 -1.20
CA GLY A 89 14.49 -12.78 -1.08
C GLY A 89 13.60 -13.27 0.07
N MET A 90 13.01 -12.40 0.89
CA MET A 90 12.06 -12.83 1.92
C MET A 90 10.61 -12.78 1.42
N LEU A 91 10.24 -13.76 0.59
CA LEU A 91 8.84 -14.06 0.27
C LEU A 91 8.13 -14.54 1.53
N ILE A 92 7.07 -13.86 1.93
CA ILE A 92 6.26 -14.22 3.10
C ILE A 92 4.84 -14.58 2.63
N PRO A 93 4.45 -15.88 2.61
CA PRO A 93 3.05 -16.28 2.38
C PRO A 93 2.02 -15.75 3.41
N PRO A 94 0.71 -15.80 3.09
CA PRO A 94 -0.42 -15.15 3.75
C PRO A 94 -1.13 -16.03 4.74
N MET A 95 -1.96 -15.33 5.51
CA MET A 95 -2.89 -15.89 6.46
C MET A 95 -4.33 -15.80 5.91
N VAL A 96 -4.71 -16.75 5.05
CA VAL A 96 -6.09 -17.26 4.86
C VAL A 96 -5.95 -18.75 4.56
N PRO A 97 -6.70 -19.69 5.21
CA PRO A 97 -6.28 -21.09 5.31
C PRO A 97 -6.34 -21.90 3.99
N HIS A 98 -6.74 -21.31 2.86
CA HIS A 98 -6.93 -22.01 1.60
C HIS A 98 -6.30 -21.36 0.36
N LEU A 99 -5.51 -20.28 0.49
CA LEU A 99 -4.90 -19.66 -0.70
C LEU A 99 -3.54 -19.02 -0.39
N GLY A 100 -2.55 -19.39 -1.21
CA GLY A 100 -1.17 -18.92 -1.12
C GLY A 100 -0.94 -17.45 -1.48
N ASP A 101 0.23 -16.98 -1.03
CA ASP A 101 1.00 -15.76 -1.33
C ASP A 101 0.39 -14.34 -1.17
N ALA A 102 0.24 -13.84 0.07
CA ALA A 102 0.29 -12.39 0.40
C ALA A 102 0.99 -12.10 1.72
N VAL A 103 1.67 -10.98 1.74
CA VAL A 103 2.66 -10.60 2.74
C VAL A 103 2.01 -9.69 3.80
N PRO A 104 2.19 -9.95 5.10
CA PRO A 104 1.87 -9.00 6.17
C PRO A 104 2.91 -7.86 6.20
N GLY A 105 2.44 -6.61 6.14
CA GLY A 105 3.28 -5.40 6.22
C GLY A 105 3.05 -4.38 5.11
N THR A 106 2.26 -4.72 4.08
CA THR A 106 1.92 -3.83 2.97
C THR A 106 0.82 -2.84 3.36
N ALA A 107 1.12 -1.90 4.24
CA ALA A 107 0.67 -0.56 3.91
C ALA A 107 1.66 -0.10 2.83
N GLY A 108 1.19 0.32 1.65
CA GLY A 108 2.06 0.92 0.62
C GLY A 108 2.87 2.13 1.13
N GLY A 109 2.74 2.54 2.39
CA GLY A 109 3.45 3.67 3.01
C GLY A 109 4.97 3.55 3.10
N ARG A 110 5.59 2.46 2.63
CA ARG A 110 7.06 2.43 2.45
C ARG A 110 7.52 2.79 1.05
N ILE A 111 6.59 2.87 0.09
CA ILE A 111 6.86 3.49 -1.21
C ILE A 111 7.31 4.93 -0.98
N ASP A 112 6.54 5.67 -0.17
CA ASP A 112 6.83 7.04 0.26
C ASP A 112 8.23 7.18 0.89
N HIS A 113 8.55 6.38 1.91
CA HIS A 113 9.88 6.44 2.54
C HIS A 113 11.03 6.19 1.55
N GLY A 114 10.83 5.30 0.57
CA GLY A 114 11.83 5.01 -0.45
C GLY A 114 12.09 6.22 -1.32
N HIS A 115 11.04 6.97 -1.65
CA HIS A 115 11.15 8.23 -2.37
C HIS A 115 11.80 9.32 -1.52
N HIS A 116 11.36 9.53 -0.27
CA HIS A 116 11.99 10.47 0.67
C HIS A 116 13.49 10.23 0.83
N GLU A 117 13.93 8.97 0.90
CA GLU A 117 15.34 8.61 0.99
C GLU A 117 16.11 8.73 -0.35
N GLY A 118 15.44 9.07 -1.46
CA GLY A 118 15.99 9.12 -2.82
C GLY A 118 16.29 7.74 -3.42
N LYS A 119 15.79 6.66 -2.80
CA LYS A 119 16.13 5.26 -3.12
C LYS A 119 15.02 4.61 -3.94
N ALA A 120 14.96 4.97 -5.21
CA ALA A 120 13.91 4.50 -6.12
C ALA A 120 13.80 2.96 -6.22
N LYS A 121 14.92 2.22 -6.09
CA LYS A 121 14.89 0.74 -6.10
C LYS A 121 14.08 0.16 -4.94
N GLN A 122 14.13 0.83 -3.79
CA GLN A 122 13.36 0.44 -2.63
C GLN A 122 11.89 0.82 -2.78
N ALA A 123 11.60 2.06 -3.19
CA ALA A 123 10.23 2.51 -3.46
C ALA A 123 9.51 1.60 -4.48
N LEU A 124 10.15 1.29 -5.61
CA LEU A 124 9.55 0.47 -6.67
C LEU A 124 9.40 -1.01 -6.27
N HIS A 125 10.29 -1.56 -5.44
CA HIS A 125 10.09 -2.91 -4.91
C HIS A 125 8.91 -2.97 -3.93
N GLU A 126 8.73 -1.98 -3.05
CA GLU A 126 7.54 -1.91 -2.18
C GLU A 126 6.26 -1.74 -3.00
N ALA A 127 6.31 -0.98 -4.10
CA ALA A 127 5.18 -0.85 -5.03
C ALA A 127 4.81 -2.19 -5.70
N VAL A 128 5.81 -3.00 -6.06
CA VAL A 128 5.58 -4.36 -6.57
C VAL A 128 4.94 -5.27 -5.51
N GLU A 129 5.35 -5.16 -4.25
CA GLU A 129 4.73 -5.95 -3.17
C GLU A 129 3.29 -5.49 -2.87
N LEU A 130 2.98 -4.19 -2.98
CA LEU A 130 1.60 -3.70 -2.94
C LEU A 130 0.76 -4.27 -4.09
N ASP A 131 1.30 -4.28 -5.32
CA ASP A 131 0.62 -4.87 -6.49
C ASP A 131 0.35 -6.38 -6.30
N ARG A 132 1.32 -7.13 -5.76
CA ARG A 132 1.11 -8.55 -5.39
C ARG A 132 -0.02 -8.72 -4.38
N ALA A 133 -0.09 -7.84 -3.37
CA ALA A 133 -1.15 -7.86 -2.36
C ALA A 133 -2.54 -7.56 -2.99
N ILE A 134 -2.63 -6.57 -3.88
CA ILE A 134 -3.84 -6.28 -4.66
C ILE A 134 -4.25 -7.51 -5.48
N GLY A 135 -3.28 -8.14 -6.17
CA GLY A 135 -3.50 -9.35 -6.96
C GLY A 135 -4.00 -10.53 -6.12
N LEU A 136 -3.51 -10.71 -4.88
CA LEU A 136 -4.07 -11.73 -4.00
C LEU A 136 -5.48 -11.36 -3.54
N ALA A 137 -5.71 -10.13 -3.09
CA ALA A 137 -7.04 -9.71 -2.64
C ALA A 137 -8.09 -9.97 -3.74
N ALA A 138 -7.75 -9.70 -4.99
CA ALA A 138 -8.59 -9.99 -6.15
C ALA A 138 -8.86 -11.48 -6.41
N ARG A 139 -8.00 -12.40 -5.95
CA ARG A 139 -8.22 -13.86 -5.99
C ARG A 139 -9.04 -14.38 -4.82
N LEU A 140 -9.00 -13.67 -3.70
CA LEU A 140 -9.69 -14.03 -2.45
C LEU A 140 -11.10 -13.45 -2.35
N THR A 141 -11.46 -12.53 -3.24
CA THR A 141 -12.72 -11.80 -3.20
C THR A 141 -13.47 -11.91 -4.51
N SER A 142 -14.79 -11.76 -4.43
CA SER A 142 -15.68 -11.82 -5.59
C SER A 142 -15.95 -10.41 -6.11
N PRO A 143 -15.72 -10.11 -7.40
CA PRO A 143 -16.04 -8.79 -7.95
C PRO A 143 -17.56 -8.53 -7.99
N GLN A 144 -18.40 -9.53 -7.70
CA GLN A 144 -19.86 -9.37 -7.62
C GLN A 144 -20.32 -8.74 -6.29
N ASP A 145 -19.53 -8.85 -5.22
CA ASP A 145 -19.89 -8.36 -3.88
C ASP A 145 -18.81 -7.49 -3.21
N THR A 146 -17.63 -7.38 -3.83
CA THR A 146 -16.49 -6.66 -3.27
C THR A 146 -16.08 -5.50 -4.17
N LEU A 147 -16.22 -4.27 -3.67
CA LEU A 147 -15.61 -3.09 -4.28
C LEU A 147 -14.16 -2.95 -3.80
N SER A 148 -13.22 -3.08 -4.73
CA SER A 148 -11.79 -2.82 -4.52
C SER A 148 -11.43 -1.47 -5.11
N VAL A 149 -10.75 -0.62 -4.34
CA VAL A 149 -10.23 0.69 -4.77
C VAL A 149 -8.74 0.77 -4.45
N VAL A 150 -7.94 1.18 -5.42
CA VAL A 150 -6.50 1.42 -5.29
C VAL A 150 -6.22 2.87 -5.69
N THR A 151 -5.54 3.61 -4.82
CA THR A 151 -5.16 5.01 -5.03
C THR A 151 -3.86 5.29 -4.29
N ALA A 152 -3.27 6.46 -4.54
CA ALA A 152 -2.29 7.08 -3.66
C ALA A 152 -2.93 8.22 -2.85
N ASP A 153 -2.29 8.59 -1.74
CA ASP A 153 -2.57 9.80 -0.97
C ASP A 153 -1.92 11.05 -1.58
N HIS A 154 -0.71 10.90 -2.13
CA HIS A 154 -0.03 11.91 -2.94
C HIS A 154 1.03 11.24 -3.84
N SER A 155 1.71 12.05 -4.66
CA SER A 155 2.84 11.60 -5.50
C SER A 155 4.19 12.01 -4.89
N HIS A 156 5.26 11.93 -5.68
CA HIS A 156 6.63 12.36 -5.38
C HIS A 156 7.23 13.10 -6.57
N VAL A 157 8.30 13.86 -6.36
CA VAL A 157 9.05 14.52 -7.46
C VAL A 157 9.97 13.53 -8.19
N PHE A 158 9.47 12.31 -8.41
CA PHE A 158 10.12 11.21 -9.11
C PHE A 158 9.86 11.31 -10.61
N THR A 159 10.91 11.14 -11.41
CA THR A 159 10.80 11.13 -12.88
C THR A 159 11.58 9.94 -13.45
N PHE A 160 11.09 9.39 -14.56
CA PHE A 160 11.81 8.38 -15.34
C PHE A 160 11.81 8.77 -16.82
N GLY A 161 12.98 8.79 -17.45
CA GLY A 161 13.14 9.27 -18.82
C GLY A 161 14.47 8.87 -19.45
N GLY A 162 14.97 9.74 -20.33
CA GLY A 162 16.28 9.56 -20.97
C GLY A 162 16.28 8.65 -22.20
N TYR A 163 15.15 8.46 -22.89
CA TYR A 163 15.06 7.68 -24.15
C TYR A 163 15.61 6.24 -24.04
N THR A 164 15.39 5.58 -22.90
CA THR A 164 15.84 4.22 -22.70
C THR A 164 15.13 3.23 -23.64
N PRO A 165 15.86 2.30 -24.28
CA PRO A 165 15.24 1.32 -25.17
C PRO A 165 14.39 0.31 -24.38
N ARG A 166 13.42 -0.31 -25.05
CA ARG A 166 12.62 -1.39 -24.48
C ARG A 166 13.54 -2.50 -23.94
N GLY A 167 13.29 -2.92 -22.70
CA GLY A 167 14.07 -3.97 -22.03
C GLY A 167 15.26 -3.45 -21.22
N ASN A 168 15.58 -2.15 -21.29
CA ASN A 168 16.54 -1.54 -20.39
C ASN A 168 16.05 -1.64 -18.93
N PRO A 169 16.90 -2.00 -17.96
CA PRO A 169 16.51 -1.97 -16.55
C PRO A 169 16.05 -0.56 -16.15
N ILE A 170 14.95 -0.44 -15.40
CA ILE A 170 14.44 0.87 -14.95
C ILE A 170 15.45 1.64 -14.08
N PHE A 171 16.31 0.91 -13.37
CA PHE A 171 17.42 1.46 -12.56
C PHE A 171 18.70 1.68 -13.38
N GLY A 172 18.66 1.43 -14.68
CA GLY A 172 19.80 1.54 -15.57
C GLY A 172 20.10 2.98 -15.98
N LEU A 173 21.16 3.11 -16.76
CA LEU A 173 21.54 4.37 -17.38
C LEU A 173 20.66 4.67 -18.59
N ALA A 174 20.52 5.96 -18.90
CA ALA A 174 20.12 6.39 -20.22
C ALA A 174 21.18 5.97 -21.26
N PRO A 175 20.80 5.65 -22.51
CA PRO A 175 21.74 5.25 -23.56
C PRO A 175 22.63 6.40 -24.02
N MET A 176 22.24 7.65 -23.73
CA MET A 176 22.98 8.85 -24.09
C MET A 176 23.66 9.45 -22.85
N GLN A 177 24.80 10.10 -23.06
CA GLN A 177 25.41 10.96 -22.05
C GLN A 177 24.84 12.37 -22.14
N SER A 178 25.01 13.17 -21.09
CA SER A 178 24.75 14.61 -21.20
C SER A 178 25.65 15.20 -22.28
N ASP A 179 25.06 16.01 -23.15
CA ASP A 179 25.76 16.79 -24.18
C ASP A 179 26.53 17.98 -23.59
N VAL A 180 26.24 18.35 -22.33
CA VAL A 180 26.89 19.44 -21.59
C VAL A 180 28.13 18.95 -20.85
N ASP A 181 27.98 18.01 -19.91
CA ASP A 181 29.07 17.58 -19.01
C ASP A 181 29.74 16.26 -19.43
N ARG A 182 29.25 15.62 -20.51
CA ARG A 182 29.76 14.35 -21.05
C ARG A 182 29.78 13.22 -20.02
N LYS A 183 28.91 13.25 -19.01
CA LYS A 183 28.76 12.18 -18.02
C LYS A 183 27.43 11.43 -18.24
N PRO A 184 27.40 10.11 -17.96
CA PRO A 184 26.17 9.34 -17.98
C PRO A 184 25.19 9.80 -16.90
N PHE A 185 23.93 9.44 -17.04
CA PHE A 185 22.88 9.67 -16.04
C PHE A 185 21.90 8.49 -16.01
N THR A 186 21.25 8.27 -14.88
CA THR A 186 20.26 7.22 -14.70
C THR A 186 18.94 7.58 -15.39
N SER A 187 18.17 6.57 -15.79
CA SER A 187 16.83 6.78 -16.32
C SER A 187 15.91 7.44 -15.28
N ILE A 188 16.07 7.08 -14.01
CA ILE A 188 15.36 7.67 -12.88
C ILE A 188 16.13 8.88 -12.34
N LEU A 189 15.43 9.96 -12.06
CA LEU A 189 15.91 11.15 -11.35
C LEU A 189 14.82 11.71 -10.41
N TYR A 190 15.23 12.55 -9.47
CA TYR A 190 14.30 13.30 -8.62
C TYR A 190 14.44 14.82 -8.82
N GLY A 191 13.35 15.57 -8.59
CA GLY A 191 13.40 17.03 -8.58
C GLY A 191 14.25 17.57 -7.42
N ASN A 192 14.14 16.98 -6.23
CA ASN A 192 14.93 17.33 -5.06
C ASN A 192 15.23 16.09 -4.21
N GLY A 193 15.97 16.23 -3.12
CA GLY A 193 16.23 15.14 -2.18
C GLY A 193 17.71 14.86 -1.92
N PRO A 194 18.03 13.77 -1.20
CA PRO A 194 19.36 13.51 -0.68
C PRO A 194 20.37 13.03 -1.73
N GLY A 195 19.92 12.69 -2.93
CA GLY A 195 20.79 12.24 -4.02
C GLY A 195 21.56 13.35 -4.75
N TYR A 196 21.32 14.63 -4.43
CA TYR A 196 22.11 15.73 -4.98
C TYR A 196 23.56 15.61 -4.52
N LYS A 197 24.50 15.62 -5.47
CA LYS A 197 25.93 15.49 -5.15
C LYS A 197 26.82 16.20 -6.15
N ILE A 198 27.75 17.00 -5.62
CA ILE A 198 28.81 17.67 -6.37
C ILE A 198 30.16 17.11 -5.90
N VAL A 199 30.98 16.66 -6.84
CA VAL A 199 32.32 16.11 -6.62
C VAL A 199 33.30 16.99 -7.38
N ALA A 200 34.25 17.60 -6.65
CA ALA A 200 35.25 18.52 -7.22
C ALA A 200 34.66 19.66 -8.07
N GLY A 201 33.49 20.19 -7.67
CA GLY A 201 32.82 21.28 -8.38
C GLY A 201 31.92 20.85 -9.55
N GLU A 202 31.84 19.55 -9.83
CA GLU A 202 31.04 19.02 -10.95
C GLU A 202 30.00 17.98 -10.50
N ARG A 203 29.03 17.65 -11.36
CA ARG A 203 28.10 16.54 -11.13
C ARG A 203 28.85 15.22 -10.98
N GLU A 204 28.43 14.39 -10.02
CA GLU A 204 29.00 13.05 -9.83
C GLU A 204 28.83 12.20 -11.11
N ASN A 205 29.91 11.56 -11.53
CA ASN A 205 29.86 10.59 -12.62
C ASN A 205 29.26 9.27 -12.09
N VAL A 206 28.03 8.96 -12.51
CA VAL A 206 27.31 7.77 -12.02
C VAL A 206 28.00 6.45 -12.37
N SER A 207 28.87 6.40 -13.39
CA SER A 207 29.67 5.21 -13.70
C SER A 207 30.82 4.96 -12.71
N ALA A 208 31.17 5.95 -11.89
CA ALA A 208 32.19 5.82 -10.85
C ALA A 208 31.61 5.36 -9.50
N VAL A 209 30.30 5.11 -9.42
CA VAL A 209 29.62 4.63 -8.21
C VAL A 209 28.84 3.35 -8.51
N ASP A 210 28.57 2.56 -7.48
CA ASP A 210 27.67 1.41 -7.59
C ASP A 210 26.21 1.86 -7.62
N PHE A 211 25.78 2.40 -8.78
CA PHE A 211 24.38 2.75 -9.00
C PHE A 211 23.45 1.53 -9.05
N ALA A 212 24.01 0.32 -9.18
CA ALA A 212 23.27 -0.93 -9.10
C ALA A 212 22.98 -1.35 -7.64
N HIS A 213 23.59 -0.70 -6.65
CA HIS A 213 23.36 -0.97 -5.24
C HIS A 213 21.89 -0.79 -4.84
N ALA A 214 21.46 -1.49 -3.78
CA ALA A 214 20.09 -1.42 -3.27
C ALA A 214 19.75 -0.04 -2.65
N ASN A 215 20.75 0.58 -2.02
CA ASN A 215 20.66 1.89 -1.36
C ASN A 215 21.14 3.05 -2.23
N TYR A 216 21.31 2.86 -3.54
CA TYR A 216 21.71 3.97 -4.42
C TYR A 216 20.65 5.07 -4.37
N GLN A 217 21.11 6.31 -4.12
CA GLN A 217 20.28 7.50 -4.15
C GLN A 217 20.37 8.11 -5.55
N ALA A 218 19.25 8.12 -6.28
CA ALA A 218 19.21 8.70 -7.61
C ALA A 218 19.48 10.20 -7.54
N GLN A 219 20.20 10.73 -8.54
CA GLN A 219 20.56 12.15 -8.57
C GLN A 219 19.31 13.04 -8.52
N SER A 220 19.43 14.17 -7.83
CA SER A 220 18.38 15.17 -7.73
C SER A 220 18.89 16.57 -8.08
N ALA A 221 17.99 17.49 -8.46
CA ALA A 221 18.36 18.85 -8.86
C ALA A 221 18.57 19.79 -7.66
N VAL A 222 17.80 19.64 -6.58
CA VAL A 222 17.89 20.47 -5.36
C VAL A 222 18.27 19.61 -4.14
N PRO A 223 19.31 19.96 -3.37
CA PRO A 223 19.73 19.19 -2.20
C PRO A 223 18.75 19.34 -1.03
N LEU A 224 18.20 18.22 -0.56
CA LEU A 224 17.43 18.15 0.68
C LEU A 224 17.80 16.89 1.46
N ARG A 225 17.55 16.87 2.78
CA ARG A 225 17.76 15.65 3.59
C ARG A 225 16.75 14.54 3.27
N GLN A 226 15.55 14.95 2.86
CA GLN A 226 14.50 14.07 2.37
C GLN A 226 13.92 14.73 1.11
N GLU A 227 13.63 13.92 0.12
CA GLU A 227 12.87 14.35 -1.06
C GLU A 227 11.44 14.78 -0.65
N THR A 228 10.76 15.61 -1.46
CA THR A 228 9.41 16.11 -1.16
C THR A 228 8.32 15.39 -1.94
N HIS A 229 7.10 15.35 -1.40
CA HIS A 229 5.93 14.90 -2.16
C HIS A 229 5.72 15.71 -3.45
N GLY A 230 5.08 15.06 -4.42
CA GLY A 230 4.55 15.64 -5.66
C GLY A 230 3.11 16.10 -5.45
N GLY A 231 2.76 17.22 -6.08
CA GLY A 231 1.43 17.85 -5.96
C GLY A 231 0.52 17.62 -7.17
N GLU A 232 0.92 16.78 -8.11
CA GLU A 232 0.11 16.39 -9.26
C GLU A 232 -0.95 15.35 -8.90
N ASP A 233 -2.00 15.29 -9.71
CA ASP A 233 -3.08 14.32 -9.55
C ASP A 233 -2.56 12.89 -9.56
N VAL A 234 -3.15 12.04 -8.70
CA VAL A 234 -2.85 10.61 -8.62
C VAL A 234 -4.00 9.76 -9.16
N ALA A 235 -3.67 8.57 -9.66
CA ALA A 235 -4.66 7.68 -10.24
C ALA A 235 -5.54 6.99 -9.18
N VAL A 236 -6.80 6.76 -9.53
CA VAL A 236 -7.72 5.89 -8.80
C VAL A 236 -8.15 4.75 -9.71
N PHE A 237 -7.93 3.51 -9.27
CA PHE A 237 -8.39 2.30 -9.93
C PHE A 237 -9.49 1.65 -9.10
N ALA A 238 -10.57 1.20 -9.75
CA ALA A 238 -11.70 0.60 -9.07
C ALA A 238 -12.21 -0.65 -9.79
N ARG A 239 -12.65 -1.65 -9.03
CA ARG A 239 -13.27 -2.89 -9.54
C ARG A 239 -14.34 -3.38 -8.57
N GLY A 240 -15.49 -3.80 -9.09
CA GLY A 240 -16.58 -4.40 -8.32
C GLY A 240 -17.87 -3.56 -8.32
N PRO A 241 -18.79 -3.79 -7.36
CA PRO A 241 -20.05 -3.07 -7.27
C PRO A 241 -19.83 -1.56 -7.23
N MET A 242 -20.55 -0.82 -8.07
CA MET A 242 -20.49 0.64 -8.15
C MET A 242 -19.11 1.24 -8.51
N ALA A 243 -18.15 0.43 -9.00
CA ALA A 243 -16.83 0.94 -9.41
C ALA A 243 -16.91 2.03 -10.50
N HIS A 244 -17.99 2.03 -11.30
CA HIS A 244 -18.25 3.04 -12.33
C HIS A 244 -18.47 4.46 -11.77
N LEU A 245 -18.64 4.64 -10.46
CA LEU A 245 -18.70 5.95 -9.82
C LEU A 245 -17.33 6.66 -9.79
N LEU A 246 -16.23 5.90 -9.81
CA LEU A 246 -14.87 6.43 -9.78
C LEU A 246 -14.37 6.64 -11.22
N HIS A 247 -14.82 7.72 -11.85
CA HIS A 247 -14.51 8.07 -13.25
C HIS A 247 -14.13 9.55 -13.41
N GLY A 248 -13.28 9.91 -14.38
CA GLY A 248 -12.91 11.32 -14.60
C GLY A 248 -11.98 11.88 -13.52
N VAL A 249 -12.14 13.16 -13.16
CA VAL A 249 -11.32 13.86 -12.17
C VAL A 249 -12.16 14.18 -10.95
N HIS A 250 -11.65 13.85 -9.76
CA HIS A 250 -12.34 14.03 -8.48
C HIS A 250 -11.41 14.63 -7.44
N GLU A 251 -12.01 15.35 -6.49
CA GLU A 251 -11.35 15.67 -5.23
C GLU A 251 -11.09 14.39 -4.42
N GLN A 252 -9.95 14.29 -3.73
CA GLN A 252 -9.56 13.07 -3.02
C GLN A 252 -10.59 12.62 -1.96
N ASN A 253 -11.26 13.58 -1.31
CA ASN A 253 -12.28 13.28 -0.31
C ASN A 253 -13.54 12.63 -0.91
N TYR A 254 -13.71 12.61 -2.23
CA TYR A 254 -14.79 11.89 -2.91
C TYR A 254 -14.71 10.37 -2.71
N ILE A 255 -13.50 9.80 -2.67
CA ILE A 255 -13.26 8.35 -2.59
C ILE A 255 -14.04 7.69 -1.43
N PRO A 256 -13.93 8.15 -0.16
CA PRO A 256 -14.70 7.56 0.92
C PRO A 256 -16.22 7.76 0.79
N HIS A 257 -16.69 8.83 0.13
CA HIS A 257 -18.12 9.02 -0.14
C HIS A 257 -18.64 7.97 -1.14
N ALA A 258 -17.89 7.73 -2.23
CA ALA A 258 -18.23 6.69 -3.21
C ALA A 258 -18.23 5.29 -2.59
N MET A 259 -17.23 4.99 -1.74
CA MET A 259 -17.17 3.71 -1.02
C MET A 259 -18.32 3.55 -0.02
N ALA A 260 -18.64 4.59 0.76
CA ALA A 260 -19.75 4.55 1.71
C ALA A 260 -21.11 4.40 1.00
N TYR A 261 -21.26 5.00 -0.18
CA TYR A 261 -22.44 4.83 -1.02
C TYR A 261 -22.58 3.39 -1.51
N ALA A 262 -21.52 2.82 -2.08
CA ALA A 262 -21.48 1.44 -2.57
C ALA A 262 -21.77 0.41 -1.46
N ALA A 263 -21.29 0.67 -0.24
CA ALA A 263 -21.46 -0.21 0.91
C ALA A 263 -22.71 0.07 1.76
N CYS A 264 -23.57 1.02 1.36
CA CYS A 264 -24.79 1.38 2.10
C CYS A 264 -24.52 1.87 3.54
N ILE A 265 -23.38 2.49 3.79
CA ILE A 265 -22.94 2.91 5.13
C ILE A 265 -23.42 4.34 5.42
N GLY A 266 -23.78 4.61 6.68
CA GLY A 266 -24.15 5.94 7.16
C GLY A 266 -25.45 6.46 6.56
N SER A 267 -25.44 7.66 6.00
CA SER A 267 -26.58 8.31 5.35
C SER A 267 -27.06 7.59 4.08
N ASN A 268 -26.26 6.70 3.50
CA ASN A 268 -26.55 6.03 2.23
C ASN A 268 -27.39 4.74 2.38
N ARG A 269 -27.82 4.36 3.58
CA ARG A 269 -28.59 3.12 3.82
C ARG A 269 -29.85 2.97 2.95
N ALA A 270 -30.52 4.09 2.66
CA ALA A 270 -31.76 4.09 1.88
C ALA A 270 -31.57 3.68 0.41
N HIS A 271 -30.40 3.99 -0.19
CA HIS A 271 -30.09 3.68 -1.59
C HIS A 271 -30.23 2.17 -1.88
N CYS A 272 -29.75 1.34 -0.96
CA CYS A 272 -29.75 -0.12 -1.13
C CYS A 272 -31.11 -0.77 -0.83
N ASN A 273 -32.01 -0.07 -0.15
CA ASN A 273 -33.38 -0.54 0.07
C ASN A 273 -34.26 -0.33 -1.17
N ALA A 274 -33.92 0.63 -2.04
CA ALA A 274 -34.68 0.89 -3.27
C ALA A 274 -34.49 -0.20 -4.35
N ALA A 275 -33.38 -0.95 -4.30
CA ALA A 275 -33.07 -2.04 -5.23
C ALA A 275 -33.85 -3.35 -4.93
N GLY A 276 -34.57 -3.44 -3.81
CA GLY A 276 -35.38 -4.60 -3.42
C GLY A 276 -36.81 -4.62 -3.95
N ARG A 277 -37.23 -3.63 -4.75
CA ARG A 277 -38.50 -3.73 -5.48
C ARG A 277 -38.25 -4.51 -6.76
N PRO A 278 -38.85 -5.71 -6.96
CA PRO A 278 -38.79 -6.34 -8.27
C PRO A 278 -39.36 -5.33 -9.27
N ALA A 279 -38.65 -5.12 -10.38
CA ALA A 279 -39.23 -4.45 -11.52
C ALA A 279 -40.56 -5.16 -11.78
N ALA A 280 -41.68 -4.45 -11.57
CA ALA A 280 -42.97 -4.96 -11.95
C ALA A 280 -42.83 -5.39 -13.40
N SER A 281 -42.95 -6.69 -13.64
CA SER A 281 -43.01 -7.27 -14.96
C SER A 281 -44.14 -6.54 -15.69
N VAL A 282 -43.75 -5.60 -16.54
CA VAL A 282 -44.66 -5.05 -17.55
C VAL A 282 -44.89 -6.19 -18.53
N LEU A 283 -45.81 -7.08 -18.17
CA LEU A 283 -46.51 -7.95 -19.09
C LEU A 283 -47.27 -7.01 -20.03
N LEU A 284 -46.61 -6.63 -21.12
CA LEU A 284 -47.28 -6.11 -22.31
C LEU A 284 -48.24 -7.22 -22.77
N PRO A 285 -49.57 -7.02 -22.75
CA PRO A 285 -50.44 -7.92 -23.45
C PRO A 285 -50.22 -7.63 -24.92
N PHE A 286 -49.65 -8.61 -25.64
CA PHE A 286 -49.78 -8.66 -27.09
C PHE A 286 -51.27 -8.82 -27.41
N LEU A 287 -51.96 -7.69 -27.52
CA LEU A 287 -53.30 -7.65 -28.06
C LEU A 287 -53.17 -7.87 -29.56
N ALA A 288 -53.51 -9.09 -29.98
CA ALA A 288 -53.76 -9.42 -31.36
C ALA A 288 -54.80 -8.44 -31.93
N LEU A 289 -54.42 -7.67 -32.94
CA LEU A 289 -55.36 -7.07 -33.88
C LEU A 289 -54.66 -6.84 -35.22
N LEU A 290 -54.64 -7.87 -36.05
CA LEU A 290 -54.37 -7.73 -37.48
C LEU A 290 -55.51 -8.39 -38.23
N PHE A 291 -56.57 -7.61 -38.40
CA PHE A 291 -57.56 -7.80 -39.45
C PHE A 291 -57.87 -6.43 -40.06
N LEU A 292 -57.72 -6.38 -41.38
CA LEU A 292 -58.41 -5.55 -42.39
C LEU A 292 -57.52 -4.62 -43.24
N LEU A 293 -57.25 -5.13 -44.46
CA LEU A 293 -57.49 -4.48 -45.76
C LEU A 293 -56.73 -3.19 -46.11
N CYS A 294 -55.60 -3.33 -46.81
CA CYS A 294 -55.42 -3.02 -48.24
C CYS A 294 -53.97 -3.35 -48.64
#